data_AF-A0A7R6VKA6-F1
#
_entry.id   AF-A0A7R6VKA6-F1
#
_cell.length_a   1.000
_cell.length_b   1.000
_cell.length_c   1.000
_cell.angle_alpha   90.00
_cell.angle_beta   90.00
_cell.angle_gamma   90.00
#
_symmetry.space_group_name_H-M   'P 1'
#
loop_
_entity.id
_entity.type
_entity.pdbx_description
1 polymer ?
#
loop_
_entity_poly.entity_id
_entity_poly.type
_entity_poly.pdbx_seq_one_letter_code
_entity_poly.pdbx_strand_id
1 'polypeptide(L)'
;MLHAEHEEWPLLDVTIHGSDTERVKLAKRLVCAVKHLPLRLQIRYEKDAIKSIERGVAKDPTLEWQGKILAEGLVSAEELTKIFENLLKTSS
;
A
#
# COMPACT_ATOMS: atom_id res chain seq x y z
N MET A 1 -7.03 -6.02 -8.21
CA MET A 1 -7.71 -4.81 -7.72
C MET A 1 -8.78 -5.25 -6.73
N LEU A 2 -8.95 -4.54 -5.61
CA LEU A 2 -9.95 -4.81 -4.58
C LEU A 2 -11.15 -3.88 -4.73
N HIS A 3 -12.37 -4.37 -4.49
CA HIS A 3 -13.64 -3.63 -4.59
C HIS A 3 -13.90 -2.98 -5.95
N ALA A 4 -13.45 -3.61 -7.05
CA ALA A 4 -13.55 -3.05 -8.39
C ALA A 4 -15.01 -2.73 -8.80
N GLU A 5 -15.98 -3.40 -8.19
CA GLU A 5 -17.42 -3.21 -8.35
C GLU A 5 -17.97 -1.91 -7.74
N HIS A 6 -17.23 -1.24 -6.85
CA HIS A 6 -17.64 -0.01 -6.16
C HIS A 6 -16.96 1.23 -6.78
N GLU A 7 -17.38 1.61 -7.98
CA GLU A 7 -16.80 2.76 -8.71
C GLU A 7 -16.92 4.09 -7.96
N GLU A 8 -17.92 4.20 -7.07
CA GLU A 8 -18.15 5.35 -6.19
C GLU A 8 -17.09 5.51 -5.10
N TRP A 9 -16.33 4.46 -4.77
CA TRP A 9 -15.27 4.51 -3.78
C TRP A 9 -13.96 5.06 -4.35
N PRO A 10 -13.16 5.77 -3.52
CA PRO A 10 -11.87 6.30 -3.96
C PRO A 10 -10.91 5.18 -4.35
N LEU A 11 -10.23 5.35 -5.48
CA LEU A 11 -9.17 4.45 -5.92
C LEU A 11 -7.82 4.86 -5.34
N LEU A 12 -7.22 3.98 -4.55
CA LEU A 12 -5.87 4.11 -4.06
C LEU A 12 -4.94 3.19 -4.85
N ASP A 13 -4.02 3.81 -5.57
CA ASP A 13 -3.00 3.12 -6.37
C ASP A 13 -1.65 3.18 -5.65
N VAL A 14 -1.28 2.07 -5.02
CA VAL A 14 -0.11 1.97 -4.15
C VAL A 14 0.98 1.12 -4.78
N THR A 15 2.23 1.46 -4.51
CA THR A 15 3.41 0.70 -4.93
C THR A 15 4.00 -0.02 -3.73
N ILE A 16 4.34 -1.29 -3.88
CA ILE A 16 5.13 -2.03 -2.91
C ILE A 16 6.53 -2.29 -3.47
N HIS A 17 7.52 -1.78 -2.76
CA HIS A 17 8.94 -1.95 -3.02
C HIS A 17 9.51 -3.14 -2.24
N GLY A 18 10.57 -3.73 -2.78
CA GLY A 18 11.38 -4.75 -2.11
C GLY A 18 11.39 -6.11 -2.83
N SER A 19 11.94 -7.13 -2.18
CA SER A 19 12.01 -8.50 -2.74
C SER A 19 10.64 -9.13 -3.03
N ASP A 20 10.56 -10.10 -3.94
CA ASP A 20 9.32 -10.81 -4.29
C ASP A 20 8.60 -11.40 -3.06
N THR A 21 9.35 -12.08 -2.18
CA THR A 21 8.78 -12.71 -0.99
C THR A 21 8.20 -11.70 -0.01
N GLU A 22 8.93 -10.62 0.27
CA GLU A 22 8.50 -9.62 1.23
C GLU A 22 7.31 -8.80 0.73
N ARG A 23 7.29 -8.45 -0.57
CA ARG A 23 6.16 -7.75 -1.18
C ARG A 23 4.87 -8.54 -1.12
N VAL A 24 4.93 -9.85 -1.39
CA VAL A 24 3.73 -10.72 -1.30
C VAL A 24 3.20 -10.78 0.14
N LYS A 25 4.08 -10.83 1.15
CA LYS A 25 3.67 -10.81 2.55
C LYS A 25 2.97 -9.50 2.89
N LEU A 26 3.54 -8.36 2.50
CA LEU A 26 2.93 -7.06 2.76
C LEU A 26 1.61 -6.88 1.99
N ALA A 27 1.55 -7.28 0.73
CA ALA A 27 0.34 -7.21 -0.09
C ALA A 27 -0.83 -7.99 0.53
N LYS A 28 -0.58 -9.21 1.02
CA LYS A 28 -1.60 -10.02 1.71
C LYS A 28 -2.11 -9.33 2.97
N ARG A 29 -1.20 -8.77 3.78
CA ARG A 29 -1.58 -8.03 5.00
C ARG A 29 -2.38 -6.78 4.66
N LEU A 30 -1.96 -6.04 3.65
CA LEU A 30 -2.64 -4.84 3.17
C LEU A 30 -4.07 -5.15 2.75
N VAL A 31 -4.28 -6.15 1.90
CA VAL A 31 -5.64 -6.56 1.48
C VAL A 31 -6.50 -6.92 2.69
N CYS A 32 -5.98 -7.69 3.65
CA CYS A 32 -6.70 -8.00 4.88
C CYS A 32 -7.04 -6.74 5.71
N ALA A 33 -6.13 -5.78 5.77
CA ALA A 33 -6.27 -4.54 6.53
C ALA A 33 -7.30 -3.58 5.93
N VAL A 34 -7.55 -3.62 4.61
CA VAL A 34 -8.41 -2.62 3.94
C VAL A 34 -9.67 -3.19 3.29
N LYS A 35 -9.86 -4.53 3.26
CA LYS A 35 -11.06 -5.18 2.67
C LYS A 35 -12.40 -4.78 3.29
N HIS A 36 -12.40 -4.13 4.43
CA HIS A 36 -13.61 -3.67 5.11
C HIS A 36 -13.79 -2.15 5.00
N LEU A 37 -12.83 -1.45 4.38
CA LEU A 37 -12.88 -0.01 4.17
C LEU A 37 -13.55 0.32 2.83
N PRO A 38 -14.27 1.45 2.73
CA PRO A 38 -14.93 1.89 1.50
C PRO A 38 -13.91 2.52 0.54
N LEU A 39 -13.01 1.70 0.00
CA LEU A 39 -11.98 2.10 -0.94
C LEU A 39 -11.75 1.03 -2.00
N ARG A 40 -11.28 1.45 -3.16
CA ARG A 40 -10.71 0.56 -4.18
C ARG A 40 -9.20 0.55 -4.05
N LEU A 41 -8.60 -0.64 -4.13
CA LEU A 41 -7.14 -0.79 -4.01
C LEU A 41 -6.54 -1.39 -5.30
N GLN A 42 -5.59 -0.67 -5.86
CA GLN A 42 -4.68 -1.17 -6.89
C GLN A 42 -3.27 -1.27 -6.30
N ILE A 43 -2.65 -2.44 -6.42
CA ILE A 43 -1.29 -2.70 -5.93
C ILE A 43 -0.38 -2.88 -7.13
N ARG A 44 0.70 -2.10 -7.18
CA ARG A 44 1.81 -2.24 -8.11
C ARG A 44 3.04 -2.75 -7.35
N TYR A 45 3.94 -3.42 -8.06
CA TYR A 45 5.18 -3.93 -7.49
C TYR A 45 6.38 -3.27 -8.19
N GLU A 46 7.23 -2.59 -7.44
CA GLU A 46 8.48 -2.04 -7.97
C GLU A 46 9.63 -3.00 -7.67
N LYS A 47 10.23 -3.55 -8.74
CA LYS A 47 11.30 -4.56 -8.72
C LYS A 47 12.68 -3.94 -8.82
N ASP A 48 12.76 -2.71 -9.31
CA ASP A 48 14.01 -2.00 -9.52
C ASP A 48 14.48 -1.38 -8.20
N ALA A 49 15.58 -1.91 -7.68
CA ALA A 49 16.19 -1.42 -6.44
C ALA A 49 16.70 0.02 -6.58
N ILE A 50 17.20 0.41 -7.76
CA ILE A 50 17.71 1.76 -8.00
C ILE A 50 16.54 2.75 -7.92
N LYS A 51 15.44 2.47 -8.61
CA LYS A 51 14.23 3.31 -8.53
C LYS A 51 13.67 3.39 -7.11
N SER A 52 13.75 2.31 -6.35
CA SER A 52 13.29 2.29 -4.96
C SER A 52 14.14 3.21 -4.08
N ILE A 53 15.47 3.19 -4.25
CA ILE A 53 16.38 4.10 -3.54
C ILE A 53 16.13 5.56 -3.92
N GLU A 54 15.92 5.86 -5.21
CA GLU A 54 15.58 7.22 -5.68
C GLU A 54 14.26 7.74 -5.07
N ARG A 55 13.36 6.84 -4.69
CA ARG A 55 12.10 7.15 -3.99
C ARG A 55 12.25 7.26 -2.47
N GLY A 56 13.46 7.10 -1.93
CA GLY A 56 13.75 7.19 -0.50
C GLY A 56 13.44 5.92 0.29
N VAL A 57 13.24 4.78 -0.39
CA VAL A 57 12.99 3.50 0.28
C VAL A 57 14.25 3.03 1.00
N ALA A 58 14.17 2.89 2.33
CA ALA A 58 15.29 2.44 3.15
C ALA A 58 15.13 0.99 3.63
N LYS A 59 13.91 0.44 3.63
CA LYS A 59 13.61 -0.91 4.15
C LYS A 59 12.77 -1.73 3.18
N ASP A 60 12.98 -3.04 3.25
CA ASP A 60 12.16 -4.03 2.55
C ASP A 60 11.19 -4.70 3.52
N PRO A 61 9.90 -4.90 3.15
CA PRO A 61 9.19 -4.24 2.04
C PRO A 61 8.75 -2.81 2.42
N THR A 62 8.53 -1.94 1.44
CA THR A 62 8.00 -0.57 1.69
C THR A 62 6.73 -0.32 0.88
N LEU A 63 5.73 0.30 1.52
CA LEU A 63 4.48 0.73 0.91
C LEU A 63 4.54 2.22 0.59
N GLU A 64 4.28 2.57 -0.66
CA GLU A 64 4.33 3.93 -1.20
C GLU A 64 2.99 4.28 -1.87
N TRP A 65 2.58 5.53 -1.75
CA TRP A 65 1.41 6.10 -2.42
C TRP A 65 1.72 7.52 -2.89
N GLN A 66 1.64 7.76 -4.20
CA GLN A 66 1.87 9.07 -4.83
C GLN A 66 3.22 9.71 -4.44
N GLY A 67 4.27 8.90 -4.36
CA GLY A 67 5.62 9.31 -3.95
C GLY A 67 5.80 9.48 -2.44
N LYS A 68 4.77 9.24 -1.63
CA LYS A 68 4.85 9.27 -0.17
C LYS A 68 4.98 7.86 0.39
N ILE A 69 6.02 7.62 1.18
CA ILE A 69 6.15 6.38 1.95
C ILE A 69 5.08 6.37 3.04
N LEU A 70 4.23 5.35 3.01
CA LEU A 70 3.15 5.13 3.97
C LEU A 70 3.59 4.23 5.12
N ALA A 71 4.38 3.20 4.82
CA ALA A 71 4.88 2.23 5.80
C ALA A 71 6.17 1.57 5.31
N GLU A 72 7.06 1.24 6.24
CA GLU A 72 8.32 0.56 5.97
C GLU A 72 8.44 -0.72 6.80
N GLY A 73 8.90 -1.80 6.18
CA GLY A 73 9.00 -3.13 6.77
C GLY A 73 7.68 -3.91 6.78
N LEU A 74 7.71 -5.08 7.43
CA LEU A 74 6.54 -5.93 7.62
C LEU A 74 5.64 -5.42 8.75
N VAL A 75 5.01 -4.26 8.53
CA VAL A 75 4.05 -3.65 9.45
C VAL A 75 2.82 -4.54 9.71
N SER A 76 2.14 -4.27 10.83
CA SER A 76 0.94 -5.01 11.24
C SER A 76 -0.27 -4.64 10.39
N ALA A 77 -1.29 -5.51 10.35
CA ALA A 77 -2.54 -5.20 9.65
C ALA A 77 -3.28 -4.02 10.31
N GLU A 78 -3.23 -3.90 11.64
CA GLU A 78 -3.86 -2.80 12.37
C GLU A 78 -3.25 -1.43 12.02
N GLU A 79 -1.92 -1.38 11.92
CA GLU A 79 -1.19 -0.18 11.51
C GLU A 79 -1.55 0.22 10.08
N LEU A 80 -1.63 -0.75 9.17
CA LEU A 80 -2.11 -0.52 7.80
C LEU A 80 -3.55 0.01 7.78
N THR A 81 -4.46 -0.57 8.56
CA THR A 81 -5.84 -0.06 8.65
C THR A 81 -5.85 1.41 9.08
N LYS A 82 -5.13 1.78 10.13
CA LYS A 82 -5.03 3.17 10.63
C LYS A 82 -4.48 4.14 9.58
N ILE A 83 -3.46 3.73 8.83
CA ILE A 83 -2.90 4.52 7.72
C ILE A 83 -4.00 4.84 6.69
N PHE A 84 -4.75 3.83 6.26
CA PHE A 84 -5.76 3.99 5.21
C PHE A 84 -7.00 4.74 5.69
N GLU A 85 -7.43 4.53 6.94
CA GLU A 85 -8.50 5.34 7.54
C GLU A 85 -8.14 6.84 7.56
N ASN A 86 -6.89 7.17 7.88
CA ASN A 86 -6.42 8.55 7.89
C ASN A 86 -6.31 9.13 6.47
N LEU A 87 -5.90 8.33 5.49
CA LEU A 87 -5.88 8.74 4.08
C LEU A 87 -7.29 9.06 3.56
N LEU A 88 -8.28 8.24 3.91
CA LEU A 88 -9.68 8.47 3.53
C LEU A 88 -10.24 9.74 4.17
N LYS A 89 -9.93 10.00 5.45
CA LYS A 89 -10.35 11.24 6.14
C LYS A 89 -9.72 12.50 5.55
N THR A 90 -8.49 12.42 5.05
CA THR A 90 -7.78 13.58 4.48
C THR A 90 -8.18 13.86 3.04
N SER A 91 -8.76 12.86 2.36
CA SER A 91 -9.22 12.97 0.96
C SER A 91 -10.71 13.31 0.83
N SER A 92 -11.40 13.54 1.95
CA SER A 92 -12.83 13.90 2.05
C SER A 92 -13.03 15.39 2.30
#